data_AF-A0A9D7HUT4-F1
#
_entry.id   AF-A0A9D7HUT4-F1
#
_cell.length_a   1.000
_cell.length_b   1.000
_cell.length_c   1.000
_cell.angle_alpha   90.00
_cell.angle_beta   90.00
_cell.angle_gamma   90.00
#
_symmetry.space_group_name_H-M   'P 1'
#
loop_
_entity.id
_entity.type
_entity.pdbx_description
1 polymer ?
#
loop_
_entity_poly.entity_id
_entity_poly.type
_entity_poly.pdbx_seq_one_letter_code
_entity_poly.pdbx_strand_id
1 'polypeptide(L)'
;MKRLLWILLVLALLGALAWWLHVRDTGSTLSEPLTDFAIADTAAVDRIFIAEPDGRAVDLRRNADGIWTVNGISEANQYQVRLLLKTFYRAEVRAPVPKSAEANVLRIMASQVKKVEIYQGGDQPQKVWYVGHSTKDHVGTYMVLEKPGTGRSNVPFVMGMSGFTGFLSSRFHADLDAWRSTVVFAYPSMDAIAEVRVDNTADPANSYILRTKPNGPWELLDGSGTEVPMDTARANSVLAQVRSMNFELVERTLSPAQCDSVRKSQPLYRLTVTDRAGSIRTVPIFRKAPYAGQRDMEGALLETDRDRLHAALDDTTLVVVQQLTFDRVLLPLSALRK
;
A
#
# COMPACT_ATOMS: atom_id res chain seq x y z
N MET A 1 -68.20 19.42 49.02
CA MET A 1 -68.22 19.46 47.54
C MET A 1 -67.10 20.32 46.94
N LYS A 2 -66.95 21.61 47.32
CA LYS A 2 -65.90 22.49 46.75
C LYS A 2 -64.45 22.00 46.93
N ARG A 3 -64.09 21.40 48.08
CA ARG A 3 -62.75 20.82 48.31
C ARG A 3 -62.45 19.59 47.43
N LEU A 4 -63.46 18.76 47.16
CA LEU A 4 -63.30 17.57 46.31
C LEU A 4 -63.10 17.97 44.83
N LEU A 5 -63.80 19.01 44.39
CA LEU A 5 -63.61 19.63 43.06
C LEU A 5 -62.17 20.14 42.87
N TRP A 6 -61.60 20.83 43.87
CA TRP A 6 -60.21 21.29 43.80
C TRP A 6 -59.20 20.15 43.73
N ILE A 7 -59.42 19.07 44.50
CA ILE A 7 -58.55 17.88 44.47
C ILE A 7 -58.59 17.23 43.09
N LEU A 8 -59.78 17.04 42.51
CA LEU A 8 -59.93 16.45 41.17
C LEU A 8 -59.29 17.31 40.08
N LEU A 9 -59.36 18.64 40.21
CA LEU A 9 -58.79 19.57 39.25
C LEU A 9 -57.26 19.55 39.29
N VAL A 10 -56.66 19.49 40.49
CA VAL A 10 -55.21 19.32 40.66
C VAL A 10 -54.75 17.95 40.13
N LEU A 11 -55.52 16.89 40.38
CA LEU A 11 -55.20 15.54 39.89
C LEU A 11 -55.25 15.47 38.35
N ALA A 12 -56.24 16.12 37.74
CA ALA A 12 -56.33 16.25 36.29
C ALA A 12 -55.16 17.06 35.71
N LEU A 13 -54.74 18.14 36.40
CA LEU A 13 -53.59 18.95 35.99
C LEU A 13 -52.28 18.16 36.06
N LEU A 14 -52.07 17.39 37.14
CA LEU A 14 -50.91 16.53 37.30
C LEU A 14 -50.90 15.37 36.29
N GLY A 15 -52.07 14.78 36.00
CA GLY A 15 -52.22 13.77 34.96
C GLY A 15 -51.93 14.31 33.56
N ALA A 16 -52.42 15.50 33.24
CA ALA A 16 -52.13 16.17 31.98
C ALA A 16 -50.64 16.54 31.86
N LEU A 17 -50.01 16.98 32.94
CA LEU A 17 -48.57 17.27 32.97
C LEU A 17 -47.73 16.00 32.80
N ALA A 18 -48.08 14.91 33.49
CA ALA A 18 -47.41 13.62 33.35
C ALA A 18 -47.54 13.05 31.93
N TRP A 19 -48.74 13.15 31.34
CA TRP A 19 -48.97 12.74 29.96
C TRP A 19 -48.19 13.61 28.96
N TRP A 20 -48.17 14.93 29.16
CA TRP A 20 -47.41 15.86 28.33
C TRP A 20 -45.89 15.62 28.41
N LEU A 21 -45.38 15.31 29.60
CA LEU A 21 -43.98 14.91 29.79
C LEU A 21 -43.69 13.56 29.11
N HIS A 22 -44.58 12.59 29.23
CA HIS A 22 -44.42 11.26 28.61
C HIS A 22 -44.45 11.31 27.07
N VAL A 23 -45.33 12.14 26.49
CA VAL A 23 -45.41 12.31 25.02
C VAL A 23 -44.22 13.11 24.48
N ARG A 24 -43.55 13.91 25.32
CA ARG A 24 -42.30 14.60 24.97
C ARG A 24 -41.04 13.79 25.24
N ASP A 25 -41.14 12.65 25.92
CA ASP A 25 -40.03 11.75 26.23
C ASP A 25 -39.74 10.78 25.07
N THR A 26 -39.67 11.31 23.84
CA THR A 26 -39.39 10.54 22.61
C THR A 26 -38.02 10.85 22.02
N GLY A 27 -36.99 10.98 22.86
CA GLY A 27 -35.63 11.10 22.37
C GLY A 27 -34.60 11.32 23.46
N SER A 28 -33.91 10.26 23.87
CA SER A 28 -32.56 10.36 24.42
C SER A 28 -31.71 11.22 23.46
N THR A 29 -31.16 12.33 23.93
CA THR A 29 -30.20 13.15 23.19
C THR A 29 -28.83 12.47 23.05
N LEU A 30 -28.63 11.30 23.67
CA LEU A 30 -27.54 10.40 23.28
C LEU A 30 -27.99 9.60 22.06
N SER A 31 -27.40 9.92 20.91
CA SER A 31 -27.39 9.05 19.74
C SER A 31 -26.93 7.64 20.12
N GLU A 32 -27.63 6.61 19.64
CA GLU A 32 -27.27 5.22 19.91
C GLU A 32 -25.83 4.92 19.45
N PRO A 33 -25.06 4.12 20.20
CA PRO A 33 -23.71 3.73 19.78
C PRO A 33 -23.72 3.04 18.42
N LEU A 34 -22.88 3.52 17.50
CA LEU A 34 -22.77 2.93 16.16
C LEU A 34 -21.84 1.71 16.21
N THR A 35 -22.37 0.54 15.86
CA THR A 35 -21.65 -0.76 15.90
C THR A 35 -21.44 -1.38 14.51
N ASP A 36 -22.02 -0.79 13.48
CA ASP A 36 -21.99 -1.29 12.12
C ASP A 36 -20.67 -0.93 11.41
N PHE A 37 -19.54 -1.38 11.94
CA PHE A 37 -18.23 -1.10 11.35
C PHE A 37 -18.09 -1.77 9.97
N ALA A 38 -18.38 -3.07 9.88
CA ALA A 38 -18.10 -3.89 8.70
C ALA A 38 -18.67 -3.31 7.39
N ILE A 39 -17.94 -3.53 6.28
CA ILE A 39 -18.38 -3.20 4.93
C ILE A 39 -18.78 -4.50 4.24
N ALA A 40 -20.08 -4.70 4.04
CA ALA A 40 -20.60 -5.95 3.45
C ALA A 40 -20.19 -6.11 1.98
N ASP A 41 -20.35 -5.06 1.18
CA ASP A 41 -19.90 -5.02 -0.21
C ASP A 41 -18.59 -4.24 -0.35
N THR A 42 -17.48 -4.96 -0.27
CA THR A 42 -16.14 -4.37 -0.47
C THR A 42 -15.78 -4.19 -1.95
N ALA A 43 -16.57 -4.72 -2.89
CA ALA A 43 -16.38 -4.48 -4.31
C ALA A 43 -16.80 -3.06 -4.70
N ALA A 44 -17.80 -2.51 -4.01
CA ALA A 44 -18.21 -1.11 -4.16
C ALA A 44 -17.21 -0.09 -3.57
N VAL A 45 -16.19 -0.52 -2.82
CA VAL A 45 -15.17 0.40 -2.27
C VAL A 45 -14.21 0.82 -3.39
N ASP A 46 -14.17 2.12 -3.66
CA ASP A 46 -13.40 2.75 -4.74
C ASP A 46 -12.30 3.70 -4.24
N ARG A 47 -12.41 4.20 -3.01
CA ARG A 47 -11.40 5.05 -2.39
C ARG A 47 -11.26 4.78 -0.89
N ILE A 48 -10.02 4.78 -0.41
CA ILE A 48 -9.66 4.66 1.00
C ILE A 48 -8.64 5.74 1.31
N PHE A 49 -8.98 6.67 2.20
CA PHE A 49 -8.05 7.71 2.66
C PHE A 49 -7.63 7.43 4.09
N ILE A 50 -6.32 7.38 4.35
CA ILE A 50 -5.76 7.12 5.68
C ILE A 50 -4.89 8.31 6.07
N ALA A 51 -5.15 8.88 7.24
CA ALA A 51 -4.35 9.96 7.83
C ALA A 51 -3.89 9.60 9.24
N GLU A 52 -2.65 9.98 9.56
CA GLU A 52 -2.04 9.80 10.87
C GLU A 52 -1.81 11.15 11.58
N PRO A 53 -1.68 11.18 12.92
CA PRO A 53 -1.54 12.43 13.68
C PRO A 53 -0.28 13.24 13.37
N ASP A 54 0.75 12.60 12.81
CA ASP A 54 2.00 13.25 12.38
C ASP A 54 1.88 14.00 11.04
N GLY A 55 0.67 14.05 10.47
CA GLY A 55 0.38 14.73 9.22
C GLY A 55 0.62 13.88 7.97
N ARG A 56 1.15 12.66 8.10
CA ARG A 56 1.23 11.74 6.95
C ARG A 56 -0.17 11.29 6.55
N ALA A 57 -0.38 11.18 5.24
CA ALA A 57 -1.60 10.66 4.67
C ALA A 57 -1.35 9.88 3.37
N VAL A 58 -2.25 8.95 3.08
CA VAL A 58 -2.30 8.22 1.82
C VAL A 58 -3.73 8.16 1.30
N ASP A 59 -3.87 8.34 -0.01
CA ASP A 59 -5.14 8.26 -0.74
C ASP A 59 -5.05 7.08 -1.72
N LEU A 60 -5.70 5.97 -1.37
CA LEU A 60 -5.81 4.80 -2.22
C LEU A 60 -7.06 4.93 -3.09
N ARG A 61 -6.91 4.80 -4.42
CA ARG A 61 -8.01 4.90 -5.37
C ARG A 61 -8.01 3.76 -6.36
N ARG A 62 -9.17 3.15 -6.59
CA ARG A 62 -9.38 2.14 -7.62
C ARG A 62 -9.68 2.83 -8.95
N ASN A 63 -8.93 2.49 -10.00
CA ASN A 63 -9.19 2.98 -11.35
C ASN A 63 -10.25 2.12 -12.07
N ALA A 64 -10.61 2.50 -13.31
CA ALA A 64 -11.61 1.80 -14.12
C ALA A 64 -11.23 0.33 -14.43
N ASP A 65 -9.94 0.02 -14.51
CA ASP A 65 -9.42 -1.34 -14.75
C ASP A 65 -9.41 -2.20 -13.45
N GLY A 66 -9.87 -1.64 -12.33
CA GLY A 66 -9.93 -2.32 -11.05
C GLY A 66 -8.60 -2.34 -10.27
N ILE A 67 -7.57 -1.66 -10.77
CA ILE A 67 -6.24 -1.54 -10.18
C ILE A 67 -6.23 -0.40 -9.16
N TRP A 68 -5.67 -0.65 -7.98
CA TRP A 68 -5.49 0.38 -6.96
C TRP A 68 -4.23 1.22 -7.21
N THR A 69 -4.34 2.52 -7.03
CA THR A 69 -3.25 3.50 -7.07
C THR A 69 -3.11 4.16 -5.71
N VAL A 70 -1.92 4.66 -5.40
CA VAL A 70 -1.65 5.43 -4.18
C VAL A 70 -1.26 6.86 -4.55
N ASN A 71 -1.92 7.82 -3.89
CA ASN A 71 -1.78 9.26 -4.09
C ASN A 71 -1.94 9.73 -5.55
N GLY A 72 -2.59 8.94 -6.39
CA GLY A 72 -2.76 9.22 -7.83
C GLY A 72 -1.47 9.17 -8.65
N ILE A 73 -0.36 8.67 -8.08
CA ILE A 73 0.97 8.70 -8.73
C ILE A 73 1.39 7.30 -9.15
N SER A 74 1.36 6.34 -8.22
CA SER A 74 1.92 5.01 -8.44
C SER A 74 0.87 3.93 -8.25
N GLU A 75 1.07 2.80 -8.93
CA GLU A 75 0.31 1.59 -8.61
C GLU A 75 0.54 1.22 -7.14
N ALA A 76 -0.55 0.93 -6.44
CA ALA A 76 -0.48 0.46 -5.07
C ALA A 76 -0.11 -1.03 -5.02
N ASN A 77 0.40 -1.47 -3.86
CA ASN A 77 0.57 -2.88 -3.56
C ASN A 77 -0.82 -3.53 -3.44
N GLN A 78 -1.27 -4.14 -4.54
CA GLN A 78 -2.60 -4.74 -4.63
C GLN A 78 -2.87 -5.78 -3.54
N TYR A 79 -1.83 -6.48 -3.06
CA TYR A 79 -1.97 -7.45 -1.96
C TYR A 79 -2.33 -6.75 -0.64
N GLN A 80 -1.64 -5.66 -0.29
CA GLN A 80 -1.96 -4.91 0.92
C GLN A 80 -3.35 -4.29 0.86
N VAL A 81 -3.77 -3.78 -0.31
CA VAL A 81 -5.13 -3.24 -0.45
C VAL A 81 -6.18 -4.34 -0.30
N ARG A 82 -5.96 -5.53 -0.89
CA ARG A 82 -6.85 -6.68 -0.65
C ARG A 82 -6.92 -7.07 0.83
N LEU A 83 -5.83 -6.94 1.58
CA LEU A 83 -5.82 -7.19 3.02
C LEU A 83 -6.67 -6.16 3.78
N LEU A 84 -6.63 -4.88 3.38
CA LEU A 84 -7.52 -3.85 3.92
C LEU A 84 -8.99 -4.15 3.64
N LEU A 85 -9.34 -4.45 2.38
CA LEU A 85 -10.72 -4.78 1.99
C LEU A 85 -11.22 -6.00 2.78
N LYS A 86 -10.40 -7.04 2.92
CA LYS A 86 -10.71 -8.20 3.77
C LYS A 86 -10.93 -7.81 5.25
N THR A 87 -10.17 -6.83 5.75
CA THR A 87 -10.32 -6.30 7.11
C THR A 87 -11.65 -5.57 7.27
N PHE A 88 -12.05 -4.74 6.30
CA PHE A 88 -13.34 -4.08 6.31
C PHE A 88 -14.50 -5.08 6.29
N TYR A 89 -14.40 -6.15 5.50
CA TYR A 89 -15.42 -7.18 5.41
C TYR A 89 -15.56 -8.00 6.71
N ARG A 90 -14.44 -8.33 7.36
CA ARG A 90 -14.41 -9.27 8.50
C ARG A 90 -14.32 -8.60 9.87
N ALA A 91 -14.32 -7.27 9.94
CA ALA A 91 -14.25 -6.56 11.23
C ALA A 91 -15.51 -6.83 12.05
N GLU A 92 -15.32 -7.10 13.34
CA GLU A 92 -16.41 -7.41 14.27
C GLU A 92 -16.25 -6.61 15.56
N VAL A 93 -17.37 -6.14 16.11
CA VAL A 93 -17.42 -5.57 17.45
C VAL A 93 -17.35 -6.73 18.45
N ARG A 94 -16.33 -6.76 19.31
CA ARG A 94 -16.24 -7.75 20.39
C ARG A 94 -16.95 -7.29 21.65
N ALA A 95 -16.71 -6.04 22.03
CA ALA A 95 -17.33 -5.44 23.21
C ALA A 95 -17.24 -3.90 23.14
N PRO A 96 -18.18 -3.17 23.75
CA PRO A 96 -17.97 -1.76 24.08
C PRO A 96 -16.84 -1.63 25.10
N VAL A 97 -16.11 -0.51 25.06
CA VAL A 97 -15.13 -0.21 26.10
C VAL A 97 -15.86 0.02 27.43
N PRO A 98 -15.41 -0.57 28.56
CA PRO A 98 -16.01 -0.33 29.86
C PRO A 98 -15.99 1.16 30.25
N LYS A 99 -17.05 1.64 30.89
CA LYS A 99 -17.17 3.05 31.32
C LYS A 99 -15.98 3.55 32.15
N SER A 100 -15.41 2.69 32.98
CA SER A 100 -14.22 3.00 33.79
C SER A 100 -12.94 3.24 32.97
N ALA A 101 -12.86 2.69 31.75
CA ALA A 101 -11.71 2.80 30.87
C ALA A 101 -11.92 3.79 29.71
N GLU A 102 -13.17 4.16 29.41
CA GLU A 102 -13.58 4.95 28.25
C GLU A 102 -12.80 6.26 28.12
N ALA A 103 -12.74 7.07 29.18
CA ALA A 103 -12.04 8.34 29.18
C ALA A 103 -10.54 8.18 28.87
N ASN A 104 -9.90 7.15 29.43
CA ASN A 104 -8.49 6.89 29.18
C ASN A 104 -8.24 6.40 27.75
N VAL A 105 -9.11 5.53 27.21
CA VAL A 105 -9.02 5.05 25.82
C VAL A 105 -9.15 6.21 24.85
N LEU A 106 -10.17 7.06 25.01
CA LEU A 106 -10.40 8.23 24.16
C LEU A 106 -9.23 9.23 24.24
N ARG A 107 -8.67 9.45 25.44
CA ARG A 107 -7.49 10.30 25.62
C ARG A 107 -6.27 9.80 24.84
N ILE A 108 -6.01 8.50 24.84
CA ILE A 108 -4.90 7.92 24.06
C ILE A 108 -5.21 7.98 22.56
N MET A 109 -6.45 7.69 22.17
CA MET A 109 -6.86 7.80 20.77
C MET A 109 -6.69 9.23 20.23
N ALA A 110 -6.97 10.26 21.03
CA ALA A 110 -6.81 11.64 20.59
C ALA A 110 -5.40 11.99 20.08
N SER A 111 -4.34 11.28 20.50
CA SER A 111 -2.96 11.51 20.04
C SER A 111 -2.42 10.46 19.06
N GLN A 112 -3.05 9.30 18.93
CA GLN A 112 -2.50 8.15 18.17
C GLN A 112 -3.46 7.59 17.11
N VAL A 113 -4.66 8.16 16.99
CA VAL A 113 -5.69 7.62 16.11
C VAL A 113 -5.32 7.78 14.64
N LYS A 114 -5.53 6.72 13.88
CA LYS A 114 -5.47 6.75 12.42
C LYS A 114 -6.90 6.98 11.92
N LYS A 115 -7.11 8.04 11.17
CA LYS A 115 -8.39 8.31 10.53
C LYS A 115 -8.43 7.55 9.20
N VAL A 116 -9.42 6.69 9.01
CA VAL A 116 -9.59 5.89 7.79
C VAL A 116 -10.96 6.19 7.23
N GLU A 117 -11.00 6.88 6.09
CA GLU A 117 -12.22 7.21 5.37
C GLU A 117 -12.44 6.20 4.25
N ILE A 118 -13.65 5.65 4.17
CA ILE A 118 -14.01 4.57 3.24
C ILE A 118 -15.13 5.11 2.34
N TYR A 119 -14.88 5.14 1.04
CA TYR A 119 -15.80 5.67 0.03
C TYR A 119 -16.38 4.54 -0.82
N GLN A 120 -17.61 4.75 -1.30
CA GLN A 120 -18.32 3.84 -2.20
C GLN A 120 -19.09 4.66 -3.26
N GLY A 121 -18.38 5.27 -4.22
CA GLY A 121 -18.99 6.05 -5.29
C GLY A 121 -19.52 7.41 -4.81
N GLY A 122 -18.61 8.36 -4.53
CA GLY A 122 -18.98 9.74 -4.19
C GLY A 122 -17.88 10.53 -3.49
N ASP A 123 -18.13 11.82 -3.24
CA ASP A 123 -17.17 12.74 -2.62
C ASP A 123 -17.16 12.69 -1.08
N GLN A 124 -18.16 12.05 -0.48
CA GLN A 124 -18.26 11.87 0.97
C GLN A 124 -18.00 10.41 1.33
N PRO A 125 -17.24 10.14 2.41
CA PRO A 125 -17.04 8.76 2.84
C PRO A 125 -18.35 8.17 3.36
N GLN A 126 -18.59 6.89 3.11
CA GLN A 126 -19.71 6.18 3.70
C GLN A 126 -19.48 5.93 5.20
N LYS A 127 -18.22 5.61 5.56
CA LYS A 127 -17.80 5.37 6.94
C LYS A 127 -16.43 6.00 7.18
N VAL A 128 -16.25 6.50 8.39
CA VAL A 128 -14.95 6.94 8.90
C VAL A 128 -14.63 6.10 10.14
N TRP A 129 -13.53 5.36 10.06
CA TRP A 129 -13.00 4.58 11.17
C TRP A 129 -11.89 5.36 11.85
N TYR A 130 -12.02 5.56 13.15
CA TYR A 130 -11.00 6.09 14.02
C TYR A 130 -10.28 4.91 14.66
N VAL A 131 -9.14 4.50 14.09
CA VAL A 131 -8.40 3.31 14.50
C VAL A 131 -7.37 3.67 15.58
N GLY A 132 -7.57 3.18 16.79
CA GLY A 132 -6.71 3.43 17.94
C GLY A 132 -5.62 2.38 18.17
N HIS A 133 -5.12 2.35 19.40
CA HIS A 133 -4.12 1.41 19.88
C HIS A 133 -4.74 0.02 20.15
N SER A 134 -3.86 -0.98 20.30
CA SER A 134 -4.29 -2.33 20.68
C SER A 134 -4.78 -2.38 22.13
N THR A 135 -5.62 -3.36 22.44
CA THR A 135 -5.89 -3.74 23.83
C THR A 135 -4.60 -4.22 24.51
N LYS A 136 -4.58 -4.25 25.85
CA LYS A 136 -3.38 -4.63 26.64
C LYS A 136 -2.92 -6.07 26.38
N ASP A 137 -3.84 -6.94 26.04
CA ASP A 137 -3.62 -8.35 25.68
C ASP A 137 -3.30 -8.54 24.19
N HIS A 138 -3.24 -7.46 23.40
CA HIS A 138 -2.98 -7.45 21.96
C HIS A 138 -3.96 -8.26 21.11
N VAL A 139 -5.11 -8.67 21.63
CA VAL A 139 -6.12 -9.43 20.86
C VAL A 139 -7.24 -8.58 20.28
N GLY A 140 -7.23 -7.26 20.46
CA GLY A 140 -8.22 -6.34 19.89
C GLY A 140 -7.66 -4.95 19.62
N THR A 141 -8.48 -4.09 19.04
CA THR A 141 -8.14 -2.69 18.72
C THR A 141 -9.26 -1.77 19.13
N TYR A 142 -8.94 -0.69 19.84
CA TYR A 142 -9.94 0.32 20.17
C TYR A 142 -10.28 1.13 18.93
N MET A 143 -11.57 1.25 18.60
CA MET A 143 -12.02 1.98 17.42
C MET A 143 -13.30 2.76 17.70
N VAL A 144 -13.48 3.87 16.99
CA VAL A 144 -14.73 4.65 16.97
C VAL A 144 -15.23 4.73 15.53
N LEU A 145 -16.53 4.54 15.34
CA LEU A 145 -17.19 4.67 14.04
C LEU A 145 -17.83 6.05 13.91
N GLU A 146 -17.70 6.65 12.74
CA GLU A 146 -18.48 7.80 12.31
C GLU A 146 -19.11 7.50 10.96
N LYS A 147 -20.39 7.88 10.81
CA LYS A 147 -21.14 7.80 9.56
C LYS A 147 -21.61 9.21 9.20
N PRO A 148 -21.14 9.79 8.09
CA PRO A 148 -21.64 11.09 7.65
C PRO A 148 -23.17 11.11 7.56
N GLY A 149 -23.78 12.19 8.04
CA GLY A 149 -25.23 12.33 8.17
C GLY A 149 -25.85 11.67 9.42
N THR A 150 -25.22 10.65 10.01
CA THR A 150 -25.66 10.05 11.30
C THR A 150 -24.88 10.60 12.49
N GLY A 151 -23.58 10.86 12.32
CA GLY A 151 -22.68 11.32 13.38
C GLY A 151 -21.65 10.29 13.81
N ARG A 152 -20.95 10.59 14.91
CA ARG A 152 -19.91 9.74 15.50
C ARG A 152 -20.47 8.95 16.68
N SER A 153 -20.09 7.68 16.80
CA SER A 153 -20.39 6.86 17.97
C SER A 153 -19.87 7.55 19.24
N ASN A 154 -20.73 7.61 20.25
CA ASN A 154 -20.43 8.19 21.56
C ASN A 154 -19.60 7.25 22.46
N VAL A 155 -19.38 6.00 22.05
CA VAL A 155 -18.60 5.00 22.80
C VAL A 155 -17.58 4.35 21.85
N PRO A 156 -16.32 4.17 22.29
CA PRO A 156 -15.35 3.34 21.58
C PRO A 156 -15.62 1.85 21.79
N PHE A 157 -15.24 1.06 20.79
CA PHE A 157 -15.40 -0.40 20.80
C PHE A 157 -14.07 -1.11 20.72
N VAL A 158 -13.99 -2.29 21.33
CA VAL A 158 -12.93 -3.26 21.06
C VAL A 158 -13.31 -4.03 19.80
N MET A 159 -12.55 -3.78 18.74
CA MET A 159 -12.71 -4.45 17.46
C MET A 159 -11.81 -5.67 17.36
N GLY A 160 -12.35 -6.71 16.74
CA GLY A 160 -11.63 -7.90 16.31
C GLY A 160 -11.86 -8.18 14.83
N MET A 161 -11.43 -9.35 14.39
CA MET A 161 -11.73 -9.86 13.06
C MET A 161 -11.98 -11.36 13.14
N SER A 162 -13.08 -11.82 12.57
CA SER A 162 -13.42 -13.25 12.61
C SER A 162 -12.30 -14.07 11.96
N GLY A 163 -11.84 -15.14 12.62
CA GLY A 163 -10.74 -15.99 12.16
C GLY A 163 -9.34 -15.35 12.22
N PHE A 164 -9.17 -14.27 12.97
CA PHE A 164 -7.88 -13.65 13.26
C PHE A 164 -7.77 -13.26 14.74
N THR A 165 -6.71 -13.73 15.39
CA THR A 165 -6.39 -13.37 16.79
C THR A 165 -5.23 -12.38 16.79
N GLY A 166 -5.52 -11.13 17.13
CA GLY A 166 -4.54 -10.05 17.17
C GLY A 166 -5.23 -8.69 17.06
N PHE A 167 -4.43 -7.64 16.90
CA PHE A 167 -4.92 -6.27 16.69
C PHE A 167 -4.93 -5.89 15.20
N LEU A 168 -5.76 -4.91 14.84
CA LEU A 168 -5.99 -4.46 13.47
C LEU A 168 -5.17 -3.22 13.11
N SER A 169 -4.68 -2.47 14.10
CA SER A 169 -4.09 -1.14 13.90
C SER A 169 -2.88 -1.12 12.97
N SER A 170 -2.13 -2.21 12.83
CA SER A 170 -0.98 -2.31 11.90
C SER A 170 -1.39 -2.38 10.43
N ARG A 171 -2.64 -2.76 10.12
CA ARG A 171 -3.14 -2.80 8.74
C ARG A 171 -3.47 -1.43 8.17
N PHE A 172 -3.54 -0.42 9.02
CA PHE A 172 -3.82 0.97 8.65
C PHE A 172 -2.56 1.80 8.92
N HIS A 173 -2.01 2.45 7.90
CA HIS A 173 -0.85 3.32 8.03
C HIS A 173 -0.81 4.30 6.86
N ALA A 174 -0.17 5.45 7.08
CA ALA A 174 0.09 6.44 6.04
C ALA A 174 1.54 6.36 5.50
N ASP A 175 2.17 5.19 5.60
CA ASP A 175 3.47 4.93 4.97
C ASP A 175 3.29 4.70 3.46
N LEU A 176 3.63 5.71 2.66
CA LEU A 176 3.52 5.69 1.21
C LEU A 176 4.37 4.59 0.56
N ASP A 177 5.57 4.33 1.08
CA ASP A 177 6.50 3.38 0.46
C ASP A 177 6.03 1.94 0.68
N ALA A 178 5.41 1.65 1.83
CA ALA A 178 4.73 0.37 2.06
C ALA A 178 3.54 0.16 1.10
N TRP A 179 2.80 1.23 0.76
CA TRP A 179 1.68 1.15 -0.16
C TRP A 179 2.07 1.09 -1.63
N ARG A 180 3.26 1.55 -2.01
CA ARG A 180 3.71 1.56 -3.42
C ARG A 180 4.04 0.13 -3.88
N SER A 181 3.61 -0.22 -5.09
CA SER A 181 4.03 -1.47 -5.72
C SER A 181 5.55 -1.47 -5.95
N THR A 182 6.22 -2.56 -5.61
CA THR A 182 7.66 -2.73 -5.83
C THR A 182 8.00 -3.29 -7.21
N VAL A 183 7.00 -3.55 -8.05
CA VAL A 183 7.17 -4.20 -9.34
C VAL A 183 7.92 -3.28 -10.33
N VAL A 184 9.00 -3.81 -10.90
CA VAL A 184 9.74 -3.22 -12.02
C VAL A 184 9.24 -3.81 -13.34
N PHE A 185 9.17 -5.14 -13.40
CA PHE A 185 8.60 -5.92 -14.50
C PHE A 185 7.66 -6.98 -13.95
N ALA A 186 6.50 -7.15 -14.59
CA ALA A 186 5.56 -8.23 -14.29
C ALA A 186 4.85 -8.65 -15.57
N TYR A 187 5.27 -9.79 -16.12
CA TYR A 187 4.68 -10.39 -17.31
C TYR A 187 3.98 -11.70 -16.94
N PRO A 188 2.81 -12.01 -17.52
CA PRO A 188 2.04 -13.20 -17.17
C PRO A 188 2.77 -14.51 -17.55
N SER A 189 3.59 -14.48 -18.59
CA SER A 189 4.43 -15.61 -19.04
C SER A 189 5.68 -15.09 -19.75
N MET A 190 6.65 -15.97 -19.99
CA MET A 190 7.81 -15.63 -20.83
C MET A 190 7.40 -15.36 -22.29
N ASP A 191 6.32 -15.98 -22.77
CA ASP A 191 5.81 -15.76 -24.12
C ASP A 191 5.17 -14.38 -24.32
N ALA A 192 4.86 -13.67 -23.23
CA ALA A 192 4.42 -12.28 -23.34
C ALA A 192 5.58 -11.32 -23.68
N ILE A 193 6.83 -11.77 -23.52
CA ILE A 193 8.03 -10.98 -23.79
C ILE A 193 8.46 -11.20 -25.25
N ALA A 194 8.74 -10.11 -25.97
CA ALA A 194 9.22 -10.14 -27.34
C ALA A 194 10.75 -9.99 -27.43
N GLU A 195 11.31 -9.08 -26.64
CA GLU A 195 12.73 -8.73 -26.61
C GLU A 195 13.19 -8.36 -25.19
N VAL A 196 14.39 -8.80 -24.81
CA VAL A 196 15.15 -8.30 -23.67
C VAL A 196 16.50 -7.82 -24.18
N ARG A 197 16.82 -6.54 -23.96
CA ARG A 197 18.10 -5.93 -24.31
C ARG A 197 18.82 -5.47 -23.05
N VAL A 198 20.09 -5.80 -22.97
CA VAL A 198 21.00 -5.30 -21.93
C VAL A 198 22.13 -4.54 -22.61
N ASP A 199 22.14 -3.23 -22.40
CA ASP A 199 23.26 -2.38 -22.79
C ASP A 199 24.21 -2.26 -21.60
N ASN A 200 25.42 -2.81 -21.71
CA ASN A 200 26.49 -2.65 -20.73
C ASN A 200 27.36 -1.47 -21.13
N THR A 201 27.25 -0.37 -20.39
CA THR A 201 27.94 0.87 -20.75
C THR A 201 29.43 0.82 -20.49
N ALA A 202 29.86 0.06 -19.47
CA ALA A 202 31.28 -0.07 -19.11
C ALA A 202 32.02 -1.03 -20.04
N ASP A 203 31.31 -2.03 -20.59
CA ASP A 203 31.85 -2.99 -21.53
C ASP A 203 30.84 -3.30 -22.65
N PRO A 204 30.77 -2.45 -23.69
CA PRO A 204 29.80 -2.60 -24.77
C PRO A 204 29.88 -3.93 -25.51
N ALA A 205 31.05 -4.57 -25.56
CA ALA A 205 31.24 -5.89 -26.18
C ALA A 205 30.48 -7.01 -25.44
N ASN A 206 30.08 -6.76 -24.20
CA ASN A 206 29.26 -7.65 -23.39
C ASN A 206 27.78 -7.24 -23.32
N SER A 207 27.34 -6.30 -24.17
CA SER A 207 25.92 -6.03 -24.39
C SER A 207 25.28 -7.13 -25.22
N TYR A 208 23.98 -7.39 -25.01
CA TYR A 208 23.27 -8.45 -25.73
C TYR A 208 21.78 -8.15 -25.93
N ILE A 209 21.19 -8.87 -26.88
CA ILE A 209 19.74 -8.87 -27.13
C ILE A 209 19.27 -10.33 -27.16
N LEU A 210 18.30 -10.67 -26.32
CA LEU A 210 17.49 -11.87 -26.45
C LEU A 210 16.19 -11.48 -27.13
N ARG A 211 15.87 -12.09 -28.27
CA ARG A 211 14.62 -11.82 -29.00
C ARG A 211 13.99 -13.11 -29.49
N THR A 212 12.67 -13.11 -29.65
CA THR A 212 11.99 -14.18 -30.40
C THR A 212 12.14 -13.97 -31.91
N LYS A 213 12.57 -15.00 -32.65
CA LYS A 213 12.49 -14.97 -34.12
C LYS A 213 11.02 -14.94 -34.55
N PRO A 214 10.66 -14.35 -35.70
CA PRO A 214 9.31 -14.45 -36.25
C PRO A 214 8.87 -15.92 -36.34
N ASN A 215 7.91 -16.34 -35.50
CA ASN A 215 7.44 -17.72 -35.37
C ASN A 215 8.53 -18.78 -35.05
N GLY A 216 9.61 -18.39 -34.38
CA GLY A 216 10.75 -19.26 -34.11
C GLY A 216 11.21 -19.26 -32.65
N PRO A 217 12.29 -20.02 -32.33
CA PRO A 217 12.88 -20.01 -31.00
C PRO A 217 13.50 -18.65 -30.67
N TRP A 218 13.90 -18.48 -29.41
CA TRP A 218 14.72 -17.35 -28.98
C TRP A 218 16.08 -17.36 -29.68
N GLU A 219 16.56 -16.17 -30.04
CA GLU A 219 17.89 -15.90 -30.56
C GLU A 219 18.66 -15.00 -29.60
N LEU A 220 19.98 -15.17 -29.57
CA LEU A 220 20.91 -14.29 -28.87
C LEU A 220 21.68 -13.49 -29.92
N LEU A 221 21.58 -12.17 -29.83
CA LEU A 221 22.35 -11.23 -30.63
C LEU A 221 23.37 -10.53 -29.73
N ASP A 222 24.53 -10.20 -30.29
CA ASP A 222 25.46 -9.27 -29.65
C ASP A 222 24.93 -7.83 -29.68
N GLY A 223 25.65 -6.90 -29.03
CA GLY A 223 25.28 -5.48 -29.00
C GLY A 223 25.22 -4.79 -30.38
N SER A 224 25.78 -5.40 -31.44
CA SER A 224 25.68 -4.90 -32.82
C SER A 224 24.45 -5.44 -33.57
N GLY A 225 23.75 -6.41 -32.98
CA GLY A 225 22.63 -7.12 -33.60
C GLY A 225 23.02 -8.36 -34.40
N THR A 226 24.26 -8.85 -34.27
CA THR A 226 24.72 -10.06 -34.95
C THR A 226 24.37 -11.29 -34.13
N GLU A 227 23.77 -12.31 -34.76
CA GLU A 227 23.42 -13.57 -34.09
C GLU A 227 24.67 -14.33 -33.65
N VAL A 228 24.67 -14.80 -32.39
CA VAL A 228 25.75 -15.59 -31.80
C VAL A 228 25.21 -16.88 -31.18
N PRO A 229 26.03 -17.95 -31.04
CA PRO A 229 25.60 -19.19 -30.39
C PRO A 229 25.11 -18.94 -28.96
N MET A 230 23.92 -19.45 -28.64
CA MET A 230 23.27 -19.22 -27.35
C MET A 230 23.37 -20.44 -26.41
N ASP A 231 23.73 -20.21 -25.15
CA ASP A 231 23.42 -21.12 -24.04
C ASP A 231 21.95 -20.97 -23.66
N THR A 232 21.12 -21.90 -24.16
CA THR A 232 19.67 -21.87 -23.96
C THR A 232 19.27 -21.94 -22.49
N ALA A 233 20.03 -22.63 -21.63
CA ALA A 233 19.68 -22.76 -20.22
C ALA A 233 19.86 -21.42 -19.48
N ARG A 234 20.95 -20.71 -19.77
CA ARG A 234 21.21 -19.38 -19.21
C ARG A 234 20.25 -18.32 -19.78
N ALA A 235 20.00 -18.34 -21.08
CA ALA A 235 19.00 -17.46 -21.69
C ALA A 235 17.60 -17.64 -21.07
N ASN A 236 17.16 -18.88 -20.87
CA ASN A 236 15.89 -19.16 -20.19
C ASN A 236 15.86 -18.65 -18.74
N SER A 237 17.00 -18.69 -18.04
CA SER A 237 17.11 -18.15 -16.68
C SER A 237 16.97 -16.63 -16.65
N VAL A 238 17.57 -15.93 -17.62
CA VAL A 238 17.39 -14.48 -17.81
C VAL A 238 15.92 -14.15 -18.05
N LEU A 239 15.27 -14.82 -19.00
CA LEU A 239 13.86 -14.60 -19.33
C LEU A 239 12.93 -14.89 -18.15
N ALA A 240 13.19 -15.96 -17.40
CA ALA A 240 12.43 -16.29 -16.20
C ALA A 240 12.56 -15.20 -15.11
N GLN A 241 13.75 -14.61 -14.97
CA GLN A 241 13.99 -13.52 -14.02
C GLN A 241 13.31 -12.22 -14.46
N VAL A 242 13.41 -11.84 -15.74
CA VAL A 242 12.79 -10.62 -16.30
C VAL A 242 11.25 -10.68 -16.21
N ARG A 243 10.66 -11.88 -16.26
CA ARG A 243 9.20 -12.05 -16.10
C ARG A 243 8.67 -11.38 -14.83
N SER A 244 9.43 -11.40 -13.74
CA SER A 244 9.03 -10.80 -12.47
C SER A 244 10.25 -10.22 -11.76
N MET A 245 10.36 -8.90 -11.78
CA MET A 245 11.41 -8.18 -11.06
C MET A 245 10.81 -7.11 -10.17
N ASN A 246 11.40 -6.95 -8.99
CA ASN A 246 10.99 -5.97 -8.01
C ASN A 246 12.21 -5.16 -7.56
N PHE A 247 11.98 -3.91 -7.17
CA PHE A 247 12.96 -3.14 -6.42
C PHE A 247 12.85 -3.45 -4.92
N GLU A 248 13.92 -3.15 -4.17
CA GLU A 248 13.99 -3.39 -2.73
C GLU A 248 13.24 -2.31 -1.95
N LEU A 249 13.57 -1.04 -2.21
CA LEU A 249 12.96 0.12 -1.57
C LEU A 249 13.09 1.37 -2.45
N VAL A 250 12.29 2.40 -2.14
CA VAL A 250 12.45 3.73 -2.74
C VAL A 250 13.65 4.43 -2.13
N GLU A 251 14.49 5.08 -2.94
CA GLU A 251 15.65 5.81 -2.42
C GLU A 251 15.19 7.09 -1.70
N ARG A 252 15.35 7.10 -0.37
CA ARG A 252 14.96 8.21 0.52
C ARG A 252 16.13 8.85 1.26
N THR A 253 17.34 8.31 1.12
CA THR A 253 18.55 8.80 1.78
C THR A 253 19.23 9.93 1.00
N LEU A 254 19.00 9.99 -0.32
CA LEU A 254 19.47 11.06 -1.18
C LEU A 254 18.50 12.25 -1.19
N SER A 255 19.05 13.46 -1.21
CA SER A 255 18.28 14.67 -1.50
C SER A 255 17.78 14.67 -2.95
N PRO A 256 16.73 15.46 -3.28
CA PRO A 256 16.23 15.56 -4.65
C PRO A 256 17.31 15.92 -5.69
N ALA A 257 18.22 16.84 -5.34
CA ALA A 257 19.33 17.24 -6.21
C ALA A 257 20.35 16.10 -6.43
N GLN A 258 20.60 15.27 -5.42
CA GLN A 258 21.44 14.08 -5.56
C GLN A 258 20.77 13.02 -6.44
N CYS A 259 19.46 12.80 -6.27
CA CYS A 259 18.71 11.91 -7.16
C CYS A 259 18.77 12.38 -8.62
N ASP A 260 18.63 13.69 -8.87
CA ASP A 260 18.79 14.28 -10.21
C ASP A 260 20.20 14.08 -10.76
N SER A 261 21.23 14.22 -9.92
CA SER A 261 22.61 13.96 -10.29
C SER A 261 22.81 12.51 -10.74
N VAL A 262 22.30 11.54 -9.98
CA VAL A 262 22.35 10.11 -10.33
C VAL A 262 21.65 9.87 -11.67
N ARG A 263 20.43 10.37 -11.85
CA ARG A 263 19.66 10.19 -13.10
C ARG A 263 20.35 10.79 -14.33
N LYS A 264 21.10 11.88 -14.18
CA LYS A 264 21.83 12.54 -15.27
C LYS A 264 23.20 11.90 -15.54
N SER A 265 23.70 11.09 -14.62
CA SER A 265 24.96 10.37 -14.80
C SER A 265 24.83 9.25 -15.86
N GLN A 266 25.96 8.73 -16.32
CA GLN A 266 25.96 7.60 -17.24
C GLN A 266 25.54 6.31 -16.49
N PRO A 267 24.46 5.62 -16.90
CA PRO A 267 24.08 4.38 -16.26
C PRO A 267 25.11 3.28 -16.53
N LEU A 268 25.30 2.39 -15.55
CA LEU A 268 26.12 1.20 -15.68
C LEU A 268 25.51 0.22 -16.69
N TYR A 269 24.19 0.03 -16.62
CA TYR A 269 23.42 -0.78 -17.55
C TYR A 269 22.13 -0.08 -17.95
N ARG A 270 21.62 -0.40 -19.14
CA ARG A 270 20.20 -0.18 -19.47
C ARG A 270 19.56 -1.53 -19.75
N LEU A 271 18.56 -1.88 -18.95
CA LEU A 271 17.73 -3.06 -19.17
C LEU A 271 16.45 -2.63 -19.88
N THR A 272 16.30 -3.01 -21.15
CA THR A 272 15.12 -2.70 -21.95
C THR A 272 14.35 -3.99 -22.22
N VAL A 273 13.04 -3.96 -21.99
CA VAL A 273 12.15 -5.10 -22.26
C VAL A 273 11.02 -4.62 -23.15
N THR A 274 10.81 -5.34 -24.25
CA THR A 274 9.69 -5.14 -25.17
C THR A 274 8.74 -6.31 -25.03
N ASP A 275 7.46 -6.04 -24.77
CA ASP A 275 6.42 -7.07 -24.76
C ASP A 275 5.85 -7.32 -26.16
N ARG A 276 5.06 -8.40 -26.31
CA ARG A 276 4.41 -8.73 -27.59
C ARG A 276 3.27 -7.79 -27.96
N ALA A 277 2.79 -6.95 -27.04
CA ALA A 277 1.85 -5.88 -27.34
C ALA A 277 2.54 -4.62 -27.90
N GLY A 278 3.88 -4.60 -27.91
CA GLY A 278 4.71 -3.50 -28.39
C GLY A 278 5.04 -2.45 -27.33
N SER A 279 4.70 -2.69 -26.06
CA SER A 279 5.11 -1.83 -24.96
C SER A 279 6.61 -2.00 -24.70
N ILE A 280 7.32 -0.89 -24.55
CA ILE A 280 8.75 -0.87 -24.28
C ILE A 280 8.97 -0.20 -22.94
N ARG A 281 9.69 -0.88 -22.04
CA ARG A 281 10.14 -0.32 -20.77
C ARG A 281 11.64 -0.42 -20.66
N THR A 282 12.28 0.70 -20.33
CA THR A 282 13.72 0.80 -20.14
C THR A 282 14.03 1.22 -18.71
N VAL A 283 14.88 0.45 -18.04
CA VAL A 283 15.32 0.68 -16.66
C VAL A 283 16.82 1.00 -16.67
N PRO A 284 17.22 2.27 -16.57
CA PRO A 284 18.60 2.66 -16.33
C PRO A 284 19.04 2.25 -14.93
N ILE A 285 20.22 1.63 -14.82
CA ILE A 285 20.77 1.09 -13.57
C ILE A 285 22.12 1.76 -13.32
N PHE A 286 22.35 2.23 -12.10
CA PHE A 286 23.50 3.02 -11.69
C PHE A 286 24.20 2.37 -10.51
N ARG A 287 25.49 2.65 -10.36
CA ARG A 287 26.20 2.32 -9.12
C ARG A 287 25.61 3.11 -7.96
N LYS A 288 25.43 2.44 -6.83
CA LYS A 288 25.08 3.08 -5.58
C LYS A 288 26.34 3.26 -4.72
N ALA A 289 26.47 4.44 -4.11
CA ALA A 289 27.51 4.67 -3.12
C ALA A 289 27.20 3.89 -1.83
N PRO A 290 28.23 3.36 -1.14
CA PRO A 290 28.03 2.68 0.13
C PRO A 290 27.59 3.68 1.19
N TYR A 291 27.05 3.19 2.30
CA TYR A 291 26.76 4.07 3.43
C TYR A 291 28.07 4.61 4.03
N ALA A 292 28.01 5.81 4.61
CA ALA A 292 29.17 6.44 5.23
C ALA A 292 29.78 5.50 6.29
N GLY A 293 31.06 5.17 6.13
CA GLY A 293 31.78 4.30 7.06
C GLY A 293 31.56 2.80 6.88
N GLN A 294 30.82 2.37 5.84
CA GLN A 294 30.66 0.95 5.52
C GLN A 294 32.00 0.33 5.14
N ARG A 295 32.29 -0.85 5.68
CA ARG A 295 33.56 -1.58 5.50
C ARG A 295 33.32 -2.99 4.98
N ASP A 296 34.31 -3.55 4.30
CA ASP A 296 34.34 -4.96 3.95
C ASP A 296 34.70 -5.86 5.16
N MET A 297 34.79 -7.17 4.91
CA MET A 297 35.10 -8.18 5.94
C MET A 297 36.52 -8.02 6.48
N GLU A 298 37.40 -7.39 5.71
CA GLU A 298 38.80 -7.10 6.02
C GLU A 298 38.96 -5.74 6.73
N GLY A 299 37.87 -4.97 6.89
CA GLY A 299 37.84 -3.69 7.57
C GLY A 299 38.23 -2.49 6.72
N ALA A 300 38.42 -2.64 5.40
CA ALA A 300 38.65 -1.52 4.49
C ALA A 300 37.34 -0.81 4.15
N LEU A 301 37.40 0.52 3.94
CA LEU A 301 36.22 1.29 3.54
C LEU A 301 35.77 0.89 2.14
N LEU A 302 34.45 0.69 1.98
CA LEU A 302 33.89 0.43 0.67
C LEU A 302 33.90 1.71 -0.18
N GLU A 303 34.31 1.57 -1.44
CA GLU A 303 34.17 2.63 -2.46
C GLU A 303 32.83 2.55 -3.18
N THR A 304 32.24 1.36 -3.27
CA THR A 304 30.94 1.09 -3.90
C THR A 304 30.11 0.16 -3.03
N ASP A 305 28.79 0.35 -3.03
CA ASP A 305 27.88 -0.63 -2.46
C ASP A 305 27.98 -1.93 -3.30
N ARG A 306 28.20 -3.07 -2.63
CA ARG A 306 28.41 -4.37 -3.29
C ARG A 306 27.13 -5.20 -3.41
N ASP A 307 26.10 -4.82 -2.66
CA ASP A 307 24.85 -5.57 -2.55
C ASP A 307 23.70 -4.87 -3.26
N ARG A 308 23.82 -3.55 -3.47
CA ARG A 308 22.74 -2.71 -3.98
C ARG A 308 23.19 -1.80 -5.10
N LEU A 309 22.28 -1.60 -6.05
CA LEU A 309 22.38 -0.65 -7.14
C LEU A 309 21.23 0.36 -7.05
N HIS A 310 21.34 1.46 -7.78
CA HIS A 310 20.21 2.34 -8.05
C HIS A 310 19.58 2.01 -9.40
N ALA A 311 18.27 2.16 -9.51
CA ALA A 311 17.55 2.10 -10.78
C ALA A 311 16.56 3.26 -10.88
N ALA A 312 16.37 3.78 -12.09
CA ALA A 312 15.34 4.78 -12.37
C ALA A 312 14.12 4.13 -13.02
N LEU A 313 12.93 4.43 -12.50
CA LEU A 313 11.65 3.98 -13.03
C LEU A 313 11.06 5.01 -14.01
N ASP A 314 10.00 4.62 -14.74
CA ASP A 314 9.32 5.45 -15.74
C ASP A 314 8.81 6.79 -15.16
N ASP A 315 8.37 6.80 -13.90
CA ASP A 315 7.92 8.00 -13.19
C ASP A 315 9.08 8.83 -12.60
N THR A 316 10.31 8.56 -13.04
CA THR A 316 11.58 9.17 -12.59
C THR A 316 11.99 8.85 -11.15
N THR A 317 11.20 8.05 -10.43
CA THR A 317 11.55 7.63 -9.07
C THR A 317 12.85 6.84 -9.10
N LEU A 318 13.79 7.24 -8.24
CA LEU A 318 15.01 6.49 -8.00
C LEU A 318 14.72 5.44 -6.93
N VAL A 319 15.03 4.18 -7.24
CA VAL A 319 14.82 3.05 -6.34
C VAL A 319 16.12 2.31 -6.11
N VAL A 320 16.20 1.60 -5.01
CA VAL A 320 17.29 0.68 -4.69
C VAL A 320 16.90 -0.71 -5.14
N VAL A 321 17.81 -1.39 -5.83
CA VAL A 321 17.64 -2.76 -6.29
C VAL A 321 18.76 -3.64 -5.76
N GLN A 322 18.46 -4.90 -5.49
CA GLN A 322 19.47 -5.86 -5.06
C GLN A 322 20.33 -6.27 -6.25
N GLN A 323 21.64 -6.08 -6.13
CA GLN A 323 22.60 -6.46 -7.15
C GLN A 323 22.50 -7.96 -7.45
N LEU A 324 22.42 -8.81 -6.42
CA LEU A 324 22.26 -10.27 -6.60
C LEU A 324 21.05 -10.67 -7.47
N THR A 325 19.95 -9.94 -7.36
CA THR A 325 18.73 -10.21 -8.15
C THR A 325 18.89 -9.73 -9.59
N PHE A 326 19.50 -8.54 -9.77
CA PHE A 326 19.68 -7.94 -11.08
C PHE A 326 20.82 -8.58 -11.89
N ASP A 327 21.90 -9.05 -11.25
CA ASP A 327 23.03 -9.72 -11.88
C ASP A 327 22.64 -10.98 -12.66
N ARG A 328 21.51 -11.61 -12.28
CA ARG A 328 20.93 -12.75 -13.02
C ARG A 328 20.43 -12.38 -14.41
N VAL A 329 20.14 -11.10 -14.65
CA VAL A 329 19.73 -10.53 -15.94
C VAL A 329 20.88 -9.77 -16.58
N LEU A 330 21.69 -9.07 -15.79
CA LEU A 330 22.80 -8.24 -16.27
C LEU A 330 24.07 -9.04 -16.59
N LEU A 331 23.93 -10.35 -16.85
CA LEU A 331 25.03 -11.22 -17.25
C LEU A 331 25.73 -10.66 -18.50
N PRO A 332 27.06 -10.74 -18.59
CA PRO A 332 27.75 -10.34 -19.80
C PRO A 332 27.38 -11.28 -20.96
N LEU A 333 27.37 -10.79 -22.20
CA LEU A 333 27.14 -11.61 -23.40
C LEU A 333 27.98 -12.89 -23.40
N SER A 334 29.27 -12.77 -23.03
CA SER A 334 30.19 -13.91 -22.94
C SER A 334 29.71 -15.03 -22.02
N ALA A 335 28.90 -14.73 -21.00
CA ALA A 335 28.30 -15.74 -20.13
C ALA A 335 27.05 -16.40 -20.72
N LEU A 336 26.41 -15.78 -21.73
CA LEU A 336 25.25 -16.33 -22.44
C LEU A 336 25.64 -17.05 -23.74
N ARG A 337 26.88 -16.88 -24.19
CA ARG A 337 27.40 -17.49 -25.41
C ARG A 337 27.92 -18.90 -25.14
N LYS A 338 27.67 -19.81 -26.08
CA LYS A 338 28.19 -21.19 -26.04
C LYS A 338 29.63 -21.30 -26.52
#